data_AF-A0A7S3E0T7-F1
#
_entry.id   AF-A0A7S3E0T7-F1
#
_cell.length_a   1.000
_cell.length_b   1.000
_cell.length_c   1.000
_cell.angle_alpha   90.00
_cell.angle_beta   90.00
_cell.angle_gamma   90.00
#
_symmetry.space_group_name_H-M   'P 1'
#
loop_
_entity.id
_entity.type
_entity.pdbx_description
1 polymer ?
#
loop_
_entity_poly.entity_id
_entity_poly.type
_entity_poly.pdbx_seq_one_letter_code
_entity_poly.pdbx_strand_id
1 'polypeptide(L)'
;WEVTQSDSLYPKSLASPLQILKDASDGASDYGNKFGEPLCVGYTRTYGWRNPETGERREWIKPIMFSGGLGQIDHGMLEKDVPEVGMLVVKLGGPAYKVGLGGGAASSTESGNRDADLDFNAVQRGDGEMSQKLYRVVRTCIEMGVEKNPILSIHDQGAGGNCNCVKEVVEPVGGRIYLRDVVLGDASMSALEVWGAEYQENDVVLVNDSADGIGVLSKVCQRERLPFSVIGQVTGDGRVVVTDNKSTDVDADKADPVFDLPLELVL
;
A
#
# COMPACT_ATOMS: atom_id res chain seq x y z
N TRP A 1 18.25 -31.00 17.19
CA TRP A 1 17.47 -29.74 17.17
C TRP A 1 16.73 -29.59 15.86
N GLU A 2 17.29 -30.05 14.74
CA GLU A 2 16.49 -30.63 13.67
C GLU A 2 16.27 -32.10 14.02
N VAL A 3 15.07 -32.45 14.46
CA VAL A 3 14.63 -33.84 14.31
C VAL A 3 14.37 -33.96 12.81
N THR A 4 14.95 -34.99 12.18
CA THR A 4 14.58 -35.46 10.84
C THR A 4 13.13 -35.94 10.84
N GLN A 5 12.17 -35.04 11.11
CA GLN A 5 10.79 -35.23 10.73
C GLN A 5 10.76 -35.08 9.22
N SER A 6 10.18 -36.08 8.53
CA SER A 6 10.15 -36.10 7.09
C SER A 6 9.55 -34.80 6.55
N ASP A 7 10.25 -34.18 5.60
CA ASP A 7 9.81 -33.00 4.82
C ASP A 7 8.42 -33.19 4.16
N SER A 8 7.85 -34.39 4.22
CA SER A 8 6.53 -34.74 3.71
C SER A 8 5.34 -34.12 4.48
N LEU A 9 5.56 -33.43 5.60
CA LEU A 9 4.50 -32.92 6.48
C LEU A 9 4.17 -31.43 6.29
N TYR A 10 5.01 -30.67 5.59
CA TYR A 10 4.74 -29.27 5.24
C TYR A 10 4.31 -29.18 3.77
N PRO A 11 3.33 -28.34 3.43
CA PRO A 11 2.99 -28.08 2.03
C PRO A 11 4.24 -27.63 1.27
N LYS A 12 4.51 -28.21 0.10
CA LYS A 12 5.70 -27.90 -0.69
C LYS A 12 5.75 -26.45 -1.17
N SER A 13 4.60 -25.77 -1.21
CA SER A 13 4.50 -24.34 -1.54
C SER A 13 4.91 -23.42 -0.39
N LEU A 14 5.09 -23.94 0.83
CA LEU A 14 5.50 -23.16 1.99
C LEU A 14 6.97 -23.41 2.33
N ALA A 15 7.66 -22.34 2.72
CA ALA A 15 9.00 -22.43 3.25
C ALA A 15 9.03 -23.17 4.61
N SER A 16 10.15 -23.79 4.94
CA SER A 16 10.32 -24.46 6.24
C SER A 16 10.36 -23.43 7.39
N PRO A 17 9.99 -23.82 8.63
CA PRO A 17 10.07 -22.90 9.78
C PRO A 17 11.46 -22.28 9.99
N LEU A 18 12.54 -23.04 9.75
CA LEU A 18 13.90 -22.54 9.84
C LEU A 18 14.20 -21.49 8.77
N GLN A 19 13.73 -21.71 7.54
CA GLN A 19 13.90 -20.76 6.45
C GLN A 19 13.13 -19.47 6.74
N ILE A 20 11.86 -19.58 7.20
CA ILE A 20 11.04 -18.43 7.59
C ILE A 20 11.73 -17.59 8.66
N LEU A 21 12.28 -18.22 9.71
CA LEU A 21 12.97 -17.50 10.79
C LEU A 21 14.18 -16.69 10.30
N LYS A 22 14.94 -17.23 9.35
CA LYS A 22 16.10 -16.54 8.76
C LYS A 22 15.65 -15.42 7.83
N ASP A 23 14.86 -15.76 6.82
CA ASP A 23 14.52 -14.83 5.74
C ASP A 23 13.60 -13.69 6.22
N ALA A 24 12.66 -13.97 7.13
CA ALA A 24 11.81 -12.92 7.68
C ALA A 24 12.62 -11.94 8.56
N SER A 25 13.57 -12.45 9.34
CA SER A 25 14.48 -11.63 10.14
C SER A 25 15.39 -10.78 9.26
N ASP A 26 15.99 -11.39 8.23
CA ASP A 26 16.87 -10.71 7.28
C ASP A 26 16.11 -9.65 6.48
N GLY A 27 14.90 -9.98 6.00
CA GLY A 27 14.05 -9.05 5.26
C GLY A 27 13.59 -7.85 6.10
N ALA A 28 13.13 -8.09 7.33
CA ALA A 28 12.75 -7.02 8.25
C ALA A 28 13.94 -6.12 8.60
N SER A 29 15.12 -6.72 8.84
CA SER A 29 16.35 -5.97 9.14
C SER A 29 16.85 -5.18 7.93
N ASP A 30 16.83 -5.76 6.74
CA ASP A 30 17.23 -5.09 5.50
C ASP A 30 16.35 -3.85 5.24
N TYR A 31 15.03 -3.99 5.38
CA TYR A 31 14.09 -2.89 5.22
C TYR A 31 14.31 -1.80 6.28
N GLY A 32 14.29 -2.17 7.56
CA GLY A 32 14.48 -1.24 8.67
C GLY A 32 15.81 -0.50 8.62
N ASN A 33 16.90 -1.19 8.25
CA ASN A 33 18.23 -0.58 8.11
C ASN A 33 18.30 0.43 6.96
N LYS A 34 17.71 0.12 5.80
CA LYS A 34 17.67 1.03 4.65
C LYS A 34 16.76 2.23 4.90
N PHE A 35 15.62 1.99 5.55
CA PHE A 35 14.71 3.05 5.97
C PHE A 35 15.33 3.94 7.06
N GLY A 36 16.14 3.36 7.95
CA GLY A 36 16.81 4.05 9.04
C GLY A 36 16.02 4.04 10.35
N GLU A 37 15.18 3.04 10.58
CA GLU A 37 14.45 2.85 11.84
C GLU A 37 15.08 1.72 12.67
N PRO A 38 15.44 1.98 13.94
CA PRO A 38 16.06 0.96 14.78
C PRO A 38 15.04 -0.08 15.28
N LEU A 39 15.37 -1.36 15.12
CA LEU A 39 14.63 -2.46 15.75
C LEU A 39 15.03 -2.57 17.24
N CYS A 40 14.21 -1.98 18.11
CA CYS A 40 14.55 -1.86 19.54
C CYS A 40 14.05 -3.02 20.42
N VAL A 41 12.93 -3.65 20.06
CA VAL A 41 12.27 -4.71 20.86
C VAL A 41 11.62 -5.73 19.93
N GLY A 42 11.63 -6.99 20.32
CA GLY A 42 10.94 -8.06 19.60
C GLY A 42 10.91 -9.36 20.40
N TYR A 43 10.20 -10.36 19.87
CA TYR A 43 10.23 -11.72 20.40
C TYR A 43 10.26 -12.73 19.25
N THR A 44 10.81 -13.91 19.54
CA THR A 44 10.72 -15.08 18.65
C THR A 44 10.17 -16.26 19.44
N ARG A 45 9.25 -17.02 18.84
CA ARG A 45 8.62 -18.17 19.47
C ARG A 45 8.45 -19.30 18.47
N THR A 46 9.01 -20.46 18.80
CA THR A 46 8.75 -21.72 18.12
C THR A 46 7.79 -22.56 18.94
N TYR A 47 6.78 -23.15 18.32
CA TYR A 47 5.87 -24.09 18.96
C TYR A 47 5.44 -25.16 17.97
N GLY A 48 5.56 -26.41 18.39
CA GLY A 48 5.00 -27.55 17.68
C GLY A 48 4.67 -28.64 18.68
N TRP A 49 3.40 -29.04 18.71
CA TRP A 49 2.92 -30.12 19.56
C TRP A 49 2.15 -31.13 18.72
N ARG A 50 2.35 -32.41 19.05
CA ARG A 50 1.61 -33.52 18.47
C ARG A 50 1.00 -34.34 19.60
N ASN A 51 -0.29 -34.62 19.48
CA ASN A 51 -0.95 -35.56 20.35
C ASN A 51 -0.43 -36.98 20.02
N PRO A 52 0.20 -37.69 20.97
CA PRO A 52 0.73 -39.04 20.70
C PRO A 52 -0.37 -40.09 20.50
N GLU A 53 -1.59 -39.85 20.97
CA GLU A 53 -2.72 -40.78 20.89
C GLU A 53 -3.59 -40.53 19.65
N THR A 54 -3.90 -39.27 19.35
CA THR A 54 -4.79 -38.92 18.23
C THR A 54 -4.04 -38.51 16.95
N GLY A 55 -2.75 -38.22 17.04
CA GLY A 55 -1.97 -37.65 15.94
C GLY A 55 -2.28 -36.18 15.63
N GLU A 56 -3.18 -35.54 16.40
CA GLU A 56 -3.53 -34.12 16.23
C GLU A 56 -2.26 -33.24 16.31
N ARG A 57 -2.15 -32.30 15.37
CA ARG A 57 -1.00 -31.40 15.24
C ARG A 57 -1.43 -29.97 15.58
N ARG A 58 -0.71 -29.31 16.48
CA ARG A 58 -0.88 -27.88 16.81
C ARG A 58 0.46 -27.17 16.70
N GLU A 59 0.57 -26.31 15.70
CA GLU A 59 1.77 -25.53 15.40
C GLU A 59 1.43 -24.36 14.46
N TRP A 60 2.34 -23.40 14.33
CA TRP A 60 2.21 -22.31 13.35
C TRP A 60 2.75 -22.76 11.98
N ILE A 61 1.90 -23.43 11.19
CA ILE A 61 2.20 -23.75 9.78
C ILE A 61 2.16 -22.46 8.94
N LYS A 62 1.12 -21.64 9.15
CA LYS A 62 1.10 -20.23 8.74
C LYS A 62 1.79 -19.44 9.85
N PRO A 63 2.95 -18.81 9.60
CA PRO A 63 3.71 -18.13 10.64
C PRO A 63 2.99 -16.85 11.10
N ILE A 64 3.39 -16.36 12.28
CA ILE A 64 3.09 -15.00 12.72
C ILE A 64 4.31 -14.15 12.42
N MET A 65 4.20 -13.25 11.45
CA MET A 65 5.15 -12.16 11.24
C MET A 65 4.46 -10.89 11.72
N PHE A 66 5.09 -10.18 12.65
CA PHE A 66 4.54 -9.00 13.28
C PHE A 66 5.58 -7.89 13.26
N SER A 67 5.15 -6.69 12.88
CA SER A 67 5.92 -5.46 13.00
C SER A 67 5.04 -4.39 13.64
N GLY A 68 5.67 -3.46 14.34
CA GLY A 68 5.02 -2.31 14.97
C GLY A 68 6.08 -1.26 15.27
N GLY A 69 5.66 0.00 15.27
CA GLY A 69 6.53 1.15 15.46
C GLY A 69 5.94 2.15 16.44
N LEU A 70 6.78 3.09 16.87
CA LEU A 70 6.37 4.24 17.67
C LEU A 70 6.76 5.52 16.91
N GLY A 71 5.77 6.40 16.72
CA GLY A 71 5.95 7.70 16.08
C GLY A 71 5.61 8.85 17.04
N GLN A 72 5.84 10.07 16.54
CA GLN A 72 5.38 11.30 17.18
C GLN A 72 4.68 12.17 16.13
N ILE A 73 3.70 12.95 16.58
CA ILE A 73 2.95 13.87 15.74
C ILE A 73 2.60 15.12 16.55
N ASP A 74 2.52 16.26 15.88
CA ASP A 74 2.02 17.49 16.49
C ASP A 74 0.53 17.37 16.81
N HIS A 75 0.09 17.88 17.95
CA HIS A 75 -1.31 17.83 18.37
C HIS A 75 -2.25 18.49 17.36
N GLY A 76 -1.81 19.57 16.69
CA GLY A 76 -2.60 20.27 15.68
C GLY A 76 -2.76 19.51 14.35
N MET A 77 -2.14 18.33 14.21
CA MET A 77 -2.21 17.49 13.00
C MET A 77 -2.82 16.11 13.27
N LEU A 78 -3.53 15.93 14.39
CA LEU A 78 -4.16 14.66 14.73
C LEU A 78 -5.35 14.32 13.84
N GLU A 79 -6.11 15.34 13.45
CA GLU A 79 -7.31 15.19 12.62
C GLU A 79 -6.96 15.49 11.16
N LYS A 80 -7.53 14.69 10.25
CA LYS A 80 -7.42 14.93 8.80
C LYS A 80 -8.45 15.98 8.38
N ASP A 81 -8.12 16.80 7.39
CA ASP A 81 -9.11 17.66 6.76
C ASP A 81 -10.13 16.82 5.97
N VAL A 82 -11.36 17.32 5.91
CA VAL A 82 -12.43 16.72 5.10
C VAL A 82 -12.17 17.04 3.62
N PRO A 83 -12.36 16.09 2.69
CA PRO A 83 -12.24 16.38 1.27
C PRO A 83 -13.21 17.49 0.85
N GLU A 84 -12.72 18.45 0.06
CA GLU A 84 -13.52 19.52 -0.53
C GLU A 84 -13.41 19.49 -2.05
N VAL A 85 -14.49 19.91 -2.72
CA VAL A 85 -14.51 19.99 -4.19
C VAL A 85 -13.34 20.84 -4.69
N GLY A 86 -12.60 20.29 -5.66
CA GLY A 86 -11.45 20.97 -6.24
C GLY A 86 -10.10 20.53 -5.65
N MET A 87 -10.08 19.85 -4.49
CA MET A 87 -8.85 19.26 -3.96
C MET A 87 -8.29 18.20 -4.92
N LEU A 88 -6.99 18.21 -5.14
CA LEU A 88 -6.29 17.27 -6.00
C LEU A 88 -6.01 15.97 -5.25
N VAL A 89 -6.22 14.84 -5.94
CA VAL A 89 -5.84 13.51 -5.47
C VAL A 89 -4.46 13.19 -6.03
N VAL A 90 -3.47 13.01 -5.16
CA VAL A 90 -2.06 12.88 -5.54
C VAL A 90 -1.47 11.60 -4.99
N LYS A 91 -0.75 10.85 -5.82
CA LYS A 91 0.05 9.69 -5.40
C LYS A 91 1.47 10.14 -5.09
N LEU A 92 1.99 9.70 -3.96
CA LEU A 92 3.36 9.91 -3.51
C LEU A 92 4.05 8.56 -3.36
N GLY A 93 5.11 8.28 -4.12
CA GLY A 93 5.81 7.02 -3.95
C GLY A 93 6.41 6.41 -5.21
N GLY A 94 6.75 5.12 -5.08
CA GLY A 94 7.34 4.33 -6.17
C GLY A 94 6.38 4.07 -7.33
N PRO A 95 6.91 3.72 -8.51
CA PRO A 95 6.10 3.41 -9.68
C PRO A 95 5.31 2.10 -9.49
N ALA A 96 4.12 2.02 -10.08
CA ALA A 96 3.23 0.87 -9.96
C ALA A 96 3.76 -0.34 -10.74
N TYR A 97 3.68 -1.52 -10.10
CA TYR A 97 3.99 -2.82 -10.69
C TYR A 97 2.86 -3.79 -10.41
N LYS A 98 2.77 -4.87 -11.20
CA LYS A 98 1.84 -5.98 -10.97
C LYS A 98 2.30 -6.83 -9.77
N VAL A 99 2.04 -6.32 -8.56
CA VAL A 99 2.37 -6.97 -7.28
C VAL A 99 1.10 -7.09 -6.45
N GLY A 100 0.91 -8.21 -5.78
CA GLY A 100 -0.13 -8.36 -4.74
C GLY A 100 -1.58 -8.26 -5.23
N LEU A 101 -1.86 -8.53 -6.51
CA LEU A 101 -3.24 -8.42 -7.02
C LEU A 101 -4.17 -9.40 -6.28
N GLY A 102 -5.12 -8.86 -5.51
CA GLY A 102 -6.06 -9.66 -4.70
C GLY A 102 -5.46 -10.23 -3.41
N GLY A 103 -4.35 -9.68 -2.91
CA GLY A 103 -3.70 -10.10 -1.66
C GLY A 103 -4.65 -10.08 -0.46
N GLY A 104 -5.49 -9.05 -0.35
CA GLY A 104 -6.55 -8.97 0.69
C GLY A 104 -7.49 -10.19 0.70
N ALA A 105 -8.01 -10.60 -0.47
CA ALA A 105 -8.87 -11.77 -0.59
C ALA A 105 -8.10 -13.08 -0.34
N ALA A 106 -6.86 -13.18 -0.84
CA ALA A 106 -6.01 -14.35 -0.63
C ALA A 106 -5.59 -14.54 0.84
N SER A 107 -5.48 -13.45 1.62
CA SER A 107 -5.13 -13.52 3.05
C SER A 107 -6.27 -14.07 3.93
N SER A 108 -7.51 -13.97 3.45
CA SER A 108 -8.76 -14.33 4.15
C SER A 108 -9.14 -15.81 4.06
N THR A 109 -8.33 -16.65 3.41
CA THR A 109 -8.59 -18.09 3.23
C THR A 109 -7.50 -18.95 3.88
N GLU A 110 -7.85 -20.20 4.23
CA GLU A 110 -6.88 -21.18 4.77
C GLU A 110 -5.71 -21.43 3.80
N SER A 111 -4.51 -21.63 4.33
CA SER A 111 -3.27 -21.83 3.56
C SER A 111 -2.97 -23.33 3.41
N GLY A 112 -2.60 -23.80 2.21
CA GLY A 112 -2.05 -25.15 2.05
C GLY A 112 -2.48 -25.96 0.81
N ASN A 113 -3.44 -25.50 0.02
CA ASN A 113 -3.88 -26.18 -1.21
C ASN A 113 -4.22 -25.18 -2.32
N ARG A 114 -3.25 -24.32 -2.68
CA ARG A 114 -3.45 -23.21 -3.65
C ARG A 114 -2.80 -23.54 -4.99
N ASP A 115 -3.41 -23.01 -6.04
CA ASP A 115 -2.86 -23.00 -7.40
C ASP A 115 -1.59 -22.14 -7.44
N ALA A 116 -0.61 -22.52 -8.27
CA ALA A 116 0.69 -21.85 -8.33
C ALA A 116 0.59 -20.35 -8.65
N ASP A 117 -0.44 -19.95 -9.42
CA ASP A 117 -0.71 -18.56 -9.77
C ASP A 117 -1.11 -17.70 -8.55
N LEU A 118 -1.79 -18.28 -7.56
CA LEU A 118 -2.13 -17.58 -6.32
C LEU A 118 -0.91 -17.39 -5.42
N ASP A 119 0.07 -18.29 -5.50
CA ASP A 119 1.31 -18.18 -4.74
C ASP A 119 2.21 -17.06 -5.30
N PHE A 120 2.21 -16.83 -6.62
CA PHE A 120 2.92 -15.68 -7.20
C PHE A 120 2.37 -14.33 -6.75
N ASN A 121 1.04 -14.19 -6.66
CA ASN A 121 0.42 -12.96 -6.16
C ASN A 121 0.70 -12.71 -4.67
N ALA A 122 1.12 -13.74 -3.92
CA ALA A 122 1.49 -13.59 -2.51
C ALA A 122 2.93 -13.09 -2.30
N VAL A 123 3.76 -13.03 -3.35
CA VAL A 123 5.14 -12.53 -3.27
C VAL A 123 5.12 -11.00 -3.24
N GLN A 124 5.57 -10.44 -2.13
CA GLN A 124 5.67 -9.00 -1.92
C GLN A 124 7.06 -8.47 -2.29
N ARG A 125 7.16 -7.17 -2.56
CA ARG A 125 8.41 -6.50 -2.94
C ARG A 125 8.51 -5.17 -2.20
N GLY A 126 9.39 -5.10 -1.21
CA GLY A 126 9.68 -3.86 -0.49
C GLY A 126 10.92 -3.12 -1.02
N ASP A 127 10.89 -1.80 -0.95
CA ASP A 127 11.98 -0.86 -1.22
C ASP A 127 12.13 0.15 -0.07
N GLY A 128 12.97 -0.20 0.92
CA GLY A 128 13.20 0.66 2.08
C GLY A 128 13.75 2.05 1.74
N GLU A 129 14.43 2.23 0.59
CA GLU A 129 14.94 3.54 0.17
C GLU A 129 13.82 4.45 -0.35
N MET A 130 12.88 3.89 -1.11
CA MET A 130 11.69 4.62 -1.58
C MET A 130 10.80 5.04 -0.41
N SER A 131 10.55 4.14 0.55
CA SER A 131 9.83 4.48 1.78
C SER A 131 10.52 5.60 2.56
N GLN A 132 11.84 5.58 2.61
CA GLN A 132 12.60 6.61 3.30
C GLN A 132 12.42 7.99 2.63
N LYS A 133 12.44 8.04 1.29
CA LYS A 133 12.13 9.28 0.55
C LYS A 133 10.72 9.79 0.84
N LEU A 134 9.72 8.89 0.82
CA LEU A 134 8.34 9.20 1.16
C LEU A 134 8.24 9.80 2.57
N TYR A 135 8.87 9.15 3.54
CA TYR A 135 8.96 9.66 4.91
C TYR A 135 9.58 11.06 4.98
N ARG A 136 10.68 11.33 4.26
CA ARG A 136 11.30 12.67 4.24
C ARG A 136 10.39 13.73 3.65
N VAL A 137 9.60 13.41 2.62
CA VAL A 137 8.59 14.33 2.06
C VAL A 137 7.53 14.67 3.11
N VAL A 138 6.88 13.65 3.67
CA VAL A 138 5.81 13.82 4.67
C VAL A 138 6.34 14.57 5.89
N ARG A 139 7.49 14.17 6.42
CA ARG A 139 8.16 14.84 7.54
C ARG A 139 8.43 16.31 7.24
N THR A 140 8.92 16.62 6.05
CA THR A 140 9.18 18.02 5.67
C THR A 140 7.90 18.84 5.68
N CYS A 141 6.82 18.31 5.13
CA CYS A 141 5.51 18.96 5.11
C CYS A 141 4.97 19.23 6.54
N ILE A 142 5.10 18.24 7.44
CA ILE A 142 4.75 18.38 8.86
C ILE A 142 5.63 19.44 9.55
N GLU A 143 6.94 19.44 9.31
CA GLU A 143 7.89 20.37 9.94
C GLU A 143 7.73 21.83 9.47
N MET A 144 6.95 22.11 8.41
CA MET A 144 6.58 23.48 8.03
C MET A 144 5.57 24.12 9.01
N GLY A 145 4.93 23.30 9.86
CA GLY A 145 3.88 23.71 10.80
C GLY A 145 2.47 23.59 10.20
N VAL A 146 1.46 23.55 11.08
CA VAL A 146 0.05 23.28 10.74
C VAL A 146 -0.47 24.17 9.60
N GLU A 147 -0.21 25.47 9.66
CA GLU A 147 -0.70 26.44 8.68
C GLU A 147 -0.06 26.33 7.29
N LYS A 148 1.10 25.66 7.18
CA LYS A 148 1.91 25.60 5.94
C LYS A 148 2.07 24.19 5.40
N ASN A 149 1.52 23.19 6.08
CA ASN A 149 1.53 21.83 5.60
C ASN A 149 0.64 21.74 4.36
N PRO A 150 1.16 21.40 3.16
CA PRO A 150 0.34 21.30 1.96
C PRO A 150 -0.54 20.04 1.93
N ILE A 151 -0.26 19.05 2.79
CA ILE A 151 -0.99 17.78 2.88
C ILE A 151 -2.19 17.96 3.81
N LEU A 152 -3.39 17.90 3.23
CA LEU A 152 -4.68 18.07 3.93
C LEU A 152 -5.18 16.74 4.50
N SER A 153 -4.98 15.67 3.73
CA SER A 153 -5.27 14.30 4.13
C SER A 153 -4.24 13.37 3.50
N ILE A 154 -3.90 12.29 4.19
CA ILE A 154 -2.96 11.26 3.73
C ILE A 154 -3.49 9.87 4.10
N HIS A 155 -3.31 8.90 3.22
CA HIS A 155 -3.63 7.50 3.46
C HIS A 155 -2.57 6.60 2.82
N ASP A 156 -2.15 5.56 3.53
CA ASP A 156 -1.23 4.56 3.00
C ASP A 156 -1.92 3.64 1.98
N GLN A 157 -1.16 3.13 1.02
CA GLN A 157 -1.63 2.08 0.14
C GLN A 157 -1.23 0.70 0.68
N GLY A 158 -2.22 -0.02 1.19
CA GLY A 158 -2.09 -1.42 1.59
C GLY A 158 -2.92 -2.36 0.72
N ALA A 159 -3.70 -3.23 1.39
CA ALA A 159 -4.57 -4.20 0.75
C ALA A 159 -5.61 -3.52 -0.15
N GLY A 160 -5.85 -4.09 -1.33
CA GLY A 160 -6.76 -3.51 -2.33
C GLY A 160 -6.16 -2.36 -3.14
N GLY A 161 -4.93 -1.90 -2.85
CA GLY A 161 -4.22 -0.93 -3.67
C GLY A 161 -4.94 0.43 -3.78
N ASN A 162 -4.89 1.03 -4.96
CA ASN A 162 -5.58 2.29 -5.25
C ASN A 162 -7.09 2.19 -5.02
N CYS A 163 -7.68 1.02 -5.27
CA CYS A 163 -9.10 0.78 -5.03
C CYS A 163 -9.50 1.03 -3.58
N ASN A 164 -8.62 0.83 -2.60
CA ASN A 164 -8.95 1.11 -1.21
C ASN A 164 -8.62 2.56 -0.85
N CYS A 165 -7.33 2.91 -0.88
CA CYS A 165 -6.84 4.15 -0.30
C CYS A 165 -7.42 5.40 -0.97
N VAL A 166 -7.68 5.36 -2.28
CA VAL A 166 -8.24 6.50 -3.00
C VAL A 166 -9.69 6.76 -2.60
N LYS A 167 -10.48 5.72 -2.35
CA LYS A 167 -11.89 5.89 -1.95
C LYS A 167 -11.98 6.44 -0.54
N GLU A 168 -11.16 5.93 0.37
CA GLU A 168 -11.07 6.39 1.76
C GLU A 168 -10.65 7.86 1.82
N VAL A 169 -9.71 8.31 0.97
CA VAL A 169 -9.26 9.70 1.01
C VAL A 169 -10.30 10.70 0.46
N VAL A 170 -11.15 10.28 -0.49
CA VAL A 170 -12.19 11.16 -1.08
C VAL A 170 -13.54 11.03 -0.38
N GLU A 171 -13.65 10.21 0.66
CA GLU A 171 -14.88 10.04 1.43
C GLU A 171 -15.21 11.25 2.31
N PRO A 172 -16.49 11.71 2.35
CA PRO A 172 -17.70 11.17 1.68
C PRO A 172 -18.02 11.82 0.33
N VAL A 173 -17.15 12.71 -0.15
CA VAL A 173 -17.45 13.70 -1.20
C VAL A 173 -17.36 13.10 -2.61
N GLY A 174 -16.56 12.06 -2.79
CA GLY A 174 -16.32 11.42 -4.09
C GLY A 174 -15.20 12.10 -4.89
N GLY A 175 -14.80 11.47 -5.97
CA GLY A 175 -13.71 11.95 -6.81
C GLY A 175 -13.61 11.25 -8.16
N ARG A 176 -12.92 11.90 -9.09
CA ARG A 176 -12.62 11.38 -10.41
C ARG A 176 -11.13 11.09 -10.54
N ILE A 177 -10.80 9.90 -11.03
CA ILE A 177 -9.45 9.34 -11.08
C ILE A 177 -9.10 8.91 -12.50
N TYR A 178 -7.87 9.21 -12.93
CA TYR A 178 -7.33 8.88 -14.24
C TYR A 178 -6.19 7.87 -14.08
N LEU A 179 -6.41 6.63 -14.55
CA LEU A 179 -5.50 5.53 -14.28
C LEU A 179 -4.12 5.70 -14.91
N ARG A 180 -4.01 6.43 -16.03
CA ARG A 180 -2.74 6.60 -16.76
C ARG A 180 -1.93 7.78 -16.29
N ASP A 181 -2.45 8.52 -15.33
CA ASP A 181 -1.69 9.53 -14.60
C ASP A 181 -0.91 8.89 -13.44
N VAL A 182 -1.24 7.66 -13.05
CA VAL A 182 -0.40 6.87 -12.12
C VAL A 182 0.96 6.61 -12.78
N VAL A 183 2.05 6.84 -12.05
CA VAL A 183 3.41 6.53 -12.51
C VAL A 183 3.55 5.01 -12.63
N LEU A 184 3.66 4.48 -13.86
CA LEU A 184 3.77 3.05 -14.10
C LEU A 184 5.23 2.61 -14.21
N GLY A 185 5.59 1.55 -13.50
CA GLY A 185 6.85 0.84 -13.65
C GLY A 185 6.78 -0.26 -14.72
N ASP A 186 5.56 -0.70 -15.03
CA ASP A 186 5.23 -1.61 -16.13
C ASP A 186 4.08 -1.02 -16.97
N ALA A 187 4.40 -0.58 -18.19
CA ALA A 187 3.43 0.02 -19.10
C ALA A 187 2.39 -0.98 -19.66
N SER A 188 2.60 -2.29 -19.47
CA SER A 188 1.70 -3.34 -19.93
C SER A 188 0.48 -3.56 -19.02
N MET A 189 0.50 -2.98 -17.80
CA MET A 189 -0.57 -3.15 -16.81
C MET A 189 -1.94 -2.73 -17.36
N SER A 190 -2.90 -3.63 -17.24
CA SER A 190 -4.32 -3.41 -17.50
C SER A 190 -4.93 -2.42 -16.50
N ALA A 191 -6.12 -1.89 -16.80
CA ALA A 191 -6.83 -0.99 -15.88
C ALA A 191 -7.07 -1.64 -14.50
N LEU A 192 -7.44 -2.93 -14.47
CA LEU A 192 -7.63 -3.69 -13.24
C LEU A 192 -6.34 -3.78 -12.42
N GLU A 193 -5.21 -4.03 -13.09
CA GLU A 193 -3.92 -4.15 -12.41
C GLU A 193 -3.44 -2.80 -11.86
N VAL A 194 -3.62 -1.70 -12.59
CA VAL A 194 -3.29 -0.36 -12.07
C VAL A 194 -4.16 0.01 -10.87
N TRP A 195 -5.44 -0.36 -10.90
CA TRP A 195 -6.38 -0.02 -9.83
C TRP A 195 -6.26 -0.92 -8.59
N GLY A 196 -6.00 -2.22 -8.78
CA GLY A 196 -6.06 -3.21 -7.71
C GLY A 196 -4.72 -3.79 -7.25
N ALA A 197 -3.59 -3.46 -7.89
CA ALA A 197 -2.29 -3.94 -7.44
C ALA A 197 -1.89 -3.31 -6.09
N GLU A 198 -1.28 -4.13 -5.23
CA GLU A 198 -0.80 -3.77 -3.89
C GLU A 198 0.71 -3.49 -3.94
N TYR A 199 1.14 -2.67 -4.89
CA TYR A 199 2.53 -2.24 -5.00
C TYR A 199 2.91 -1.39 -3.78
N GLN A 200 4.15 -1.52 -3.33
CA GLN A 200 4.62 -0.97 -2.06
C GLN A 200 5.12 0.48 -2.21
N GLU A 201 5.40 1.10 -1.06
CA GLU A 201 5.98 2.44 -0.92
C GLU A 201 5.18 3.54 -1.61
N ASN A 202 3.88 3.57 -1.34
CA ASN A 202 3.01 4.55 -1.95
C ASN A 202 1.88 5.01 -1.02
N ASP A 203 1.67 6.33 -0.95
CA ASP A 203 0.57 6.96 -0.25
C ASP A 203 -0.30 7.75 -1.24
N VAL A 204 -1.55 8.00 -0.86
CA VAL A 204 -2.40 8.98 -1.52
C VAL A 204 -2.62 10.18 -0.59
N VAL A 205 -2.55 11.38 -1.14
CA VAL A 205 -2.78 12.62 -0.41
C VAL A 205 -3.81 13.51 -1.10
N LEU A 206 -4.49 14.32 -0.30
CA LEU A 206 -5.24 15.48 -0.79
C LEU A 206 -4.44 16.76 -0.59
N VAL A 207 -4.43 17.60 -1.62
CA VAL A 207 -3.82 18.93 -1.59
C VAL A 207 -4.68 19.94 -2.33
N ASN A 208 -4.53 21.22 -1.98
CA ASN A 208 -5.15 22.31 -2.73
C ASN A 208 -4.45 22.52 -4.09
N ASP A 209 -5.24 22.83 -5.12
CA ASP A 209 -4.74 23.29 -6.42
C ASP A 209 -4.30 24.76 -6.35
N SER A 210 -3.19 24.99 -5.64
CA SER A 210 -2.62 26.32 -5.43
C SER A 210 -1.10 26.27 -5.35
N ALA A 211 -0.46 27.44 -5.45
CA ALA A 211 0.98 27.56 -5.31
C ALA A 211 1.47 27.08 -3.92
N ASP A 212 0.65 27.28 -2.89
CA ASP A 212 0.95 26.88 -1.51
C ASP A 212 0.56 25.43 -1.21
N GLY A 213 -0.31 24.81 -2.02
CA GLY A 213 -0.64 23.38 -1.98
C GLY A 213 0.28 22.55 -2.87
N ILE A 214 -0.21 22.17 -4.05
CA ILE A 214 0.53 21.33 -5.00
C ILE A 214 1.89 21.92 -5.40
N GLY A 215 2.01 23.26 -5.47
CA GLY A 215 3.27 23.93 -5.80
C GLY A 215 4.36 23.72 -4.75
N VAL A 216 4.02 23.73 -3.45
CA VAL A 216 4.96 23.42 -2.36
C VAL A 216 5.28 21.93 -2.35
N LEU A 217 4.25 21.06 -2.41
CA LEU A 217 4.43 19.61 -2.40
C LEU A 217 5.36 19.15 -3.54
N SER A 218 5.17 19.68 -4.75
CA SER A 218 6.02 19.38 -5.90
C SER A 218 7.49 19.71 -5.65
N LYS A 219 7.78 20.89 -5.07
CA LYS A 219 9.16 21.29 -4.74
C LYS A 219 9.79 20.37 -3.69
N VAL A 220 9.02 19.95 -2.69
CA VAL A 220 9.48 19.01 -1.65
C VAL A 220 9.77 17.64 -2.28
N CYS A 221 8.86 17.11 -3.09
CA CYS A 221 9.05 15.83 -3.78
C CYS A 221 10.28 15.84 -4.70
N GLN A 222 10.48 16.92 -5.47
CA GLN A 222 11.66 17.09 -6.32
C GLN A 222 12.96 17.11 -5.51
N ARG A 223 12.98 17.84 -4.38
CA ARG A 223 14.14 17.89 -3.48
C ARG A 223 14.50 16.49 -2.95
N GLU A 224 13.49 15.73 -2.52
CA GLU A 224 13.65 14.39 -1.95
C GLU A 224 13.77 13.28 -3.01
N ARG A 225 13.62 13.62 -4.30
CA ARG A 225 13.62 12.69 -5.43
C ARG A 225 12.56 11.60 -5.29
N LEU A 226 11.41 11.98 -4.76
CA LEU A 226 10.24 11.13 -4.67
C LEU A 226 9.37 11.36 -5.91
N PRO A 227 9.03 10.31 -6.69
CA PRO A 227 8.02 10.43 -7.73
C PRO A 227 6.68 10.81 -7.10
N PHE A 228 5.98 11.74 -7.75
CA PHE A 228 4.61 12.08 -7.40
C PHE A 228 3.80 12.27 -8.67
N SER A 229 2.48 12.09 -8.58
CA SER A 229 1.58 12.37 -9.69
C SER A 229 0.20 12.78 -9.20
N VAL A 230 -0.37 13.80 -9.85
CA VAL A 230 -1.78 14.16 -9.69
C VAL A 230 -2.58 13.15 -10.51
N ILE A 231 -3.41 12.35 -9.86
CA ILE A 231 -4.17 11.27 -10.51
C ILE A 231 -5.66 11.57 -10.59
N GLY A 232 -6.11 12.71 -10.08
CA GLY A 232 -7.52 13.04 -10.03
C GLY A 232 -7.86 14.24 -9.17
N GLN A 233 -9.15 14.44 -8.95
CA GLN A 233 -9.71 15.56 -8.18
C GLN A 233 -11.00 15.15 -7.46
N VAL A 234 -11.25 15.77 -6.31
CA VAL A 234 -12.51 15.65 -5.55
C VAL A 234 -13.63 16.40 -6.29
N THR A 235 -14.73 15.70 -6.57
CA THR A 235 -15.81 16.18 -7.46
C THR A 235 -17.09 16.63 -6.75
N GLY A 236 -17.41 16.04 -5.59
CA GLY A 236 -18.60 16.39 -4.82
C GLY A 236 -19.90 15.75 -5.28
N ASP A 237 -19.85 14.80 -6.20
CA ASP A 237 -21.01 14.05 -6.67
C ASP A 237 -21.30 12.78 -5.84
N GLY A 238 -20.48 12.49 -4.81
CA GLY A 238 -20.63 11.31 -3.96
C GLY A 238 -20.29 10.00 -4.68
N ARG A 239 -19.54 10.07 -5.78
CA ARG A 239 -19.19 8.92 -6.62
C ARG A 239 -17.68 8.79 -6.75
N VAL A 240 -17.22 7.57 -7.02
CA VAL A 240 -15.83 7.34 -7.44
C VAL A 240 -15.86 6.93 -8.90
N VAL A 241 -15.37 7.83 -9.74
CA VAL A 241 -15.33 7.64 -11.19
C VAL A 241 -13.89 7.41 -11.60
N VAL A 242 -13.61 6.26 -12.21
CA VAL A 242 -12.27 5.88 -12.67
C VAL A 242 -12.28 5.74 -14.18
N THR A 243 -11.40 6.49 -14.84
CA THR A 243 -11.26 6.50 -16.30
C THR A 243 -9.89 5.97 -16.70
N ASP A 244 -9.84 5.14 -17.73
CA ASP A 244 -8.59 4.75 -18.38
C ASP A 244 -8.28 5.70 -19.55
N ASN A 245 -7.39 6.65 -19.32
CA ASN A 245 -7.01 7.71 -20.25
C ASN A 245 -5.82 7.34 -21.18
N LYS A 246 -5.62 6.06 -21.50
CA LYS A 246 -4.44 5.56 -22.26
C LYS A 246 -4.31 6.09 -23.70
N SER A 247 -5.43 6.42 -24.34
CA SER A 247 -5.47 6.96 -25.70
C SER A 247 -6.90 7.35 -26.02
N THR A 248 -7.33 8.54 -25.63
CA THR A 248 -8.63 9.06 -26.05
C THR A 248 -8.42 10.30 -26.93
N ASP A 249 -8.84 10.22 -28.20
CA ASP A 249 -9.10 11.40 -29.05
C ASP A 249 -10.30 12.21 -28.51
N VAL A 250 -10.97 11.67 -27.50
CA VAL A 250 -12.05 12.27 -26.72
C VAL A 250 -11.46 12.80 -25.41
N ASP A 251 -11.91 13.97 -24.99
CA ASP A 251 -11.69 14.53 -23.66
C ASP A 251 -11.85 13.43 -22.57
N ALA A 252 -10.86 13.24 -21.70
CA ALA A 252 -10.86 12.17 -20.69
C ALA A 252 -12.06 12.30 -19.72
N ASP A 253 -12.59 13.50 -19.55
CA ASP A 253 -13.80 13.76 -18.76
C ASP A 253 -15.07 13.22 -19.42
N LYS A 254 -15.03 12.95 -20.72
CA LYS A 254 -16.14 12.46 -21.55
C LYS A 254 -15.96 11.00 -21.98
N ALA A 255 -14.84 10.36 -21.67
CA ALA A 255 -14.63 8.95 -21.92
C ALA A 255 -15.51 8.10 -20.99
N ASP A 256 -16.00 6.97 -21.50
CA ASP A 256 -16.74 6.02 -20.68
C ASP A 256 -15.85 5.54 -19.51
N PRO A 257 -16.32 5.65 -18.26
CA PRO A 257 -15.53 5.25 -17.12
C PRO A 257 -15.36 3.72 -17.10
N VAL A 258 -14.19 3.26 -16.69
CA VAL A 258 -13.95 1.85 -16.39
C VAL A 258 -14.77 1.44 -15.16
N PHE A 259 -14.96 2.38 -14.24
CA PHE A 259 -15.69 2.19 -13.00
C PHE A 259 -16.38 3.48 -12.59
N ASP A 260 -17.66 3.40 -12.25
CA ASP A 260 -18.46 4.53 -11.80
C ASP A 260 -19.48 4.02 -10.78
N LEU A 261 -19.10 4.04 -9.50
CA LEU A 261 -19.95 3.55 -8.41
C LEU A 261 -20.25 4.66 -7.38
N PRO A 262 -21.46 4.67 -6.79
CA PRO A 262 -21.75 5.45 -5.60
C PRO A 262 -20.76 5.07 -4.50
N LEU A 263 -20.16 6.08 -3.85
CA LEU A 263 -19.12 5.83 -2.85
C LEU A 263 -19.65 5.01 -1.66
N GLU A 264 -20.89 5.25 -1.25
CA GLU A 264 -21.55 4.51 -0.15
C GLU A 264 -21.64 2.99 -0.34
N LEU A 265 -21.50 2.48 -1.58
CA LEU A 265 -21.62 1.05 -1.90
C LEU A 265 -20.27 0.33 -1.96
N VAL A 266 -19.16 1.06 -1.86
CA VAL A 266 -17.82 0.54 -2.17
C VAL A 266 -16.81 0.77 -1.05
N LEU A 267 -17.27 1.33 0.07
CA LEU A 267 -16.55 1.40 1.34
C LEU A 267 -16.69 0.07 2.11
#